data_AF-A0A8X7US53-F1
#
_entry.id   AF-A0A8X7US53-F1
#
_cell.length_a   1.000
_cell.length_b   1.000
_cell.length_c   1.000
_cell.angle_alpha   90.00
_cell.angle_beta   90.00
_cell.angle_gamma   90.00
#
_symmetry.space_group_name_H-M   'P 1'
#
loop_
_entity.id
_entity.type
_entity.pdbx_description
1 polymer ?
#
loop_
_entity_poly.entity_id
_entity_poly.type
_entity_poly.pdbx_seq_one_letter_code
_entity_poly.pdbx_strand_id
1 'polypeptide(L)'
;MRTGRPTTGTDVYAFGVFMLEVSCGRKLFEPRAEPEEVVLADWTINRWENGDIVEAASERIIQDHDKGQLELVLKLGVLCSHQAEEVRPDMATVVKILDGVSELPDNVLDIVRTEKMGKWYETYGSVLGTDMTTESAGNLTITERLTSVGR
;
A
#
# COMPACT_ATOMS: atom_id res chain seq x y z
N MET A 1 -14.17 -4.52 -7.31
CA MET A 1 -15.14 -5.60 -7.66
C MET A 1 -14.41 -6.94 -7.74
N ARG A 2 -14.85 -7.99 -7.04
CA ARG A 2 -14.30 -9.36 -7.19
C ARG A 2 -15.02 -10.07 -8.33
N THR A 3 -14.40 -10.17 -9.50
CA THR A 3 -15.03 -10.74 -10.72
C THR A 3 -14.93 -12.27 -10.80
N GLY A 4 -14.18 -12.91 -9.88
CA GLY A 4 -13.97 -14.37 -9.84
C GLY A 4 -13.14 -14.90 -11.03
N ARG A 5 -12.58 -14.01 -11.85
CA ARG A 5 -11.76 -14.37 -13.02
C ARG A 5 -10.28 -14.43 -12.60
N PRO A 6 -9.59 -15.55 -12.86
CA PRO A 6 -8.14 -15.59 -12.68
C PRO A 6 -7.46 -14.70 -13.74
N THR A 7 -6.48 -13.93 -13.30
CA THR A 7 -5.60 -13.10 -14.13
C THR A 7 -4.17 -13.22 -13.63
N THR A 8 -3.19 -12.80 -14.43
CA THR A 8 -1.81 -12.68 -13.94
C THR A 8 -1.73 -11.79 -12.70
N GLY A 9 -2.53 -10.73 -12.61
CA GLY A 9 -2.61 -9.87 -11.42
C GLY A 9 -3.17 -10.59 -10.19
N THR A 10 -4.13 -11.52 -10.33
CA THR A 10 -4.57 -12.34 -9.19
C THR A 10 -3.51 -13.32 -8.72
N ASP A 11 -2.67 -13.82 -9.64
CA ASP A 11 -1.54 -14.69 -9.28
C ASP A 11 -0.45 -13.90 -8.54
N VAL A 12 -0.15 -12.66 -8.96
CA VAL A 12 0.76 -11.76 -8.23
C VAL A 12 0.22 -11.44 -6.84
N TYR A 13 -1.08 -11.17 -6.72
CA TYR A 13 -1.72 -10.96 -5.42
C TYR A 13 -1.54 -12.16 -4.49
N ALA A 14 -1.86 -13.36 -4.98
CA ALA A 14 -1.74 -14.59 -4.20
C ALA A 14 -0.27 -14.86 -3.80
N PHE A 15 0.68 -14.59 -4.70
CA PHE A 15 2.10 -14.69 -4.40
C PHE A 15 2.55 -13.68 -3.34
N GLY A 16 2.07 -12.44 -3.41
CA GLY A 16 2.31 -11.40 -2.40
C GLY A 16 1.82 -11.82 -1.01
N VAL A 17 0.59 -12.33 -0.94
CA VAL A 17 0.04 -12.91 0.29
C VAL A 17 0.93 -14.05 0.80
N PHE A 18 1.30 -14.99 -0.07
CA PHE A 18 2.12 -16.13 0.31
C PHE A 18 3.48 -15.70 0.88
N MET A 19 4.14 -14.70 0.28
CA MET A 19 5.38 -14.12 0.82
C MET A 19 5.19 -13.62 2.25
N LEU A 20 4.09 -12.93 2.53
CA LEU A 20 3.76 -12.45 3.88
C LEU A 20 3.43 -13.61 4.82
N GLU A 21 2.63 -14.59 4.40
CA GLU A 21 2.26 -15.73 5.25
C GLU A 21 3.49 -16.52 5.71
N VAL A 22 4.44 -16.78 4.80
CA VAL A 22 5.68 -17.50 5.10
C VAL A 22 6.58 -16.67 6.02
N SER A 23 6.76 -15.39 5.72
CA SER A 23 7.69 -14.52 6.47
C SER A 23 7.19 -14.22 7.88
N CYS A 24 5.90 -13.89 8.00
CA CYS A 24 5.24 -13.56 9.26
C CYS A 24 4.88 -14.80 10.08
N GLY A 25 4.79 -15.98 9.44
CA GLY A 25 4.31 -17.20 10.11
C GLY A 25 2.84 -17.11 10.55
N ARG A 26 2.06 -16.23 9.93
CA ARG A 26 0.65 -15.96 10.22
C ARG A 26 -0.21 -16.29 9.00
N LYS A 27 -1.49 -16.59 9.22
CA LYS A 27 -2.45 -16.78 8.11
C LYS A 27 -2.88 -15.42 7.55
N LEU A 28 -3.23 -15.37 6.26
CA LEU A 28 -3.75 -14.17 5.60
C LEU A 28 -4.91 -13.52 6.38
N PHE A 29 -5.79 -14.35 6.93
CA PHE A 29 -6.98 -13.92 7.65
C PHE A 29 -7.10 -14.66 8.98
N GLU A 30 -7.04 -13.91 10.08
CA GLU A 30 -7.17 -14.43 11.44
C GLU A 30 -8.34 -13.75 12.16
N PRO A 31 -9.56 -14.32 12.11
CA PRO A 31 -10.76 -13.67 12.65
C PRO A 31 -10.79 -13.56 14.18
N ARG A 32 -9.78 -14.09 14.87
CA ARG A 32 -9.60 -13.97 16.33
C ARG A 32 -8.57 -12.90 16.71
N ALA A 33 -7.93 -12.26 15.74
CA ALA A 33 -7.00 -11.16 15.97
C ALA A 33 -7.77 -9.83 16.16
N GLU A 34 -7.09 -8.81 16.70
CA GLU A 34 -7.65 -7.46 16.80
C GLU A 34 -8.01 -6.91 15.40
N PRO A 35 -9.01 -6.02 15.27
CA PRO A 35 -9.52 -5.53 13.97
C PRO A 35 -8.43 -5.05 13.00
N GLU A 36 -7.39 -4.40 13.52
CA GLU A 36 -6.24 -3.87 12.77
C GLU A 36 -5.25 -4.96 12.32
N GLU A 37 -5.39 -6.18 12.85
CA GLU A 37 -4.55 -7.34 12.57
C GLU A 37 -5.28 -8.46 11.82
N VAL A 38 -6.58 -8.29 11.53
CA VAL A 38 -7.42 -9.32 10.89
C VAL A 38 -6.90 -9.69 9.50
N VAL A 39 -6.31 -8.72 8.79
CA VAL A 39 -5.72 -8.90 7.46
C VAL A 39 -4.21 -8.77 7.56
N LEU A 40 -3.49 -9.81 7.16
CA LEU A 40 -2.04 -9.87 7.31
C LEU A 40 -1.30 -8.70 6.65
N ALA A 41 -1.72 -8.29 5.44
CA ALA A 41 -1.11 -7.17 4.74
C ALA A 41 -1.29 -5.84 5.48
N ASP A 42 -2.49 -5.58 6.03
CA ASP A 42 -2.76 -4.37 6.82
C ASP A 42 -1.93 -4.35 8.11
N TRP A 43 -1.77 -5.51 8.74
CA TRP A 43 -0.92 -5.67 9.91
C TRP A 43 0.56 -5.40 9.60
N THR A 44 1.08 -5.98 8.52
CA THR A 44 2.48 -5.75 8.09
C THR A 44 2.72 -4.28 7.76
N ILE A 45 1.76 -3.61 7.09
CA ILE A 45 1.84 -2.16 6.86
C ILE A 45 1.89 -1.42 8.20
N ASN A 46 1.01 -1.73 9.16
CA ASN A 46 1.01 -1.07 10.47
C ASN A 46 2.36 -1.23 11.20
N ARG A 47 3.00 -2.41 11.14
CA ARG A 47 4.36 -2.62 11.66
C ARG A 47 5.39 -1.74 10.97
N TRP A 48 5.31 -1.64 9.63
CA TRP A 48 6.18 -0.76 8.86
C TRP A 48 6.00 0.72 9.26
N GLU A 49 4.76 1.16 9.46
CA GLU A 49 4.46 2.55 9.83
C GLU A 49 4.97 2.92 11.23
N ASN A 50 5.02 1.95 12.14
CA ASN A 50 5.46 2.16 13.52
C ASN A 50 6.98 2.00 13.72
N GLY A 51 7.75 1.73 12.67
CA GLY A 51 9.20 1.71 12.75
C GLY A 51 9.83 0.77 11.72
N ASP A 52 9.90 -0.52 12.06
CA ASP A 52 10.62 -1.52 11.28
C ASP A 52 9.65 -2.61 10.80
N ILE A 53 9.51 -2.73 9.48
CA ILE A 53 8.67 -3.77 8.87
C ILE A 53 9.16 -5.19 9.24
N VAL A 54 10.45 -5.37 9.52
CA VAL A 54 11.03 -6.67 9.89
C VAL A 54 10.42 -7.21 11.19
N GLU A 55 9.89 -6.35 12.07
CA GLU A 55 9.12 -6.78 13.25
C GLU A 55 7.84 -7.56 12.90
N ALA A 56 7.39 -7.49 11.65
CA ALA A 56 6.29 -8.31 11.17
C ALA A 56 6.70 -9.79 10.96
N ALA A 57 7.99 -10.08 10.74
CA ALA A 57 8.46 -11.43 10.53
C ALA A 57 8.39 -12.27 11.82
N SER A 58 8.18 -13.58 11.68
CA SER A 58 8.25 -14.49 12.83
C SER A 58 9.68 -14.57 13.38
N GLU A 59 9.82 -14.75 14.69
CA GLU A 59 11.15 -14.83 15.35
C GLU A 59 12.07 -15.88 14.69
N ARG A 60 11.50 -17.03 14.29
CA ARG A 60 12.24 -18.09 13.58
C ARG A 60 12.84 -17.58 12.27
N ILE A 61 12.05 -16.85 11.48
CA ILE A 61 12.49 -16.28 10.21
C ILE A 61 13.55 -15.19 10.43
N ILE A 62 13.40 -14.35 11.46
CA ILE A 62 14.38 -13.32 11.82
C ILE A 62 15.74 -13.92 12.20
N GLN A 63 15.75 -15.07 12.87
CA GLN A 63 16.99 -15.73 13.31
C GLN A 63 17.76 -16.40 12.15
N ASP A 64 17.04 -16.89 11.14
CA ASP A 64 17.61 -17.71 10.06
C ASP A 64 18.01 -16.90 8.81
N HIS A 65 17.60 -15.63 8.72
CA HIS A 65 17.74 -14.82 7.51
C HIS A 65 18.33 -13.42 7.74
N ASP A 66 18.97 -12.90 6.69
CA ASP A 66 19.47 -11.52 6.69
C ASP A 66 18.33 -10.50 6.75
N LYS A 67 18.50 -9.45 7.56
CA LYS A 67 17.47 -8.43 7.77
C LYS A 67 17.09 -7.69 6.49
N GLY A 68 18.05 -7.39 5.62
CA GLY A 68 17.78 -6.69 4.36
C GLY A 68 16.97 -7.56 3.40
N GLN A 69 17.25 -8.87 3.36
CA GLN A 69 16.44 -9.82 2.60
C GLN A 69 15.01 -9.92 3.13
N LEU A 70 14.82 -9.94 4.46
CA LEU A 70 13.48 -9.95 5.06
C LEU A 70 12.73 -8.66 4.78
N GLU A 71 13.39 -7.52 4.93
CA GLU A 71 12.81 -6.22 4.62
C GLU A 71 12.36 -6.15 3.15
N LEU A 72 13.19 -6.61 2.21
CA LEU A 72 12.87 -6.70 0.79
C LEU A 72 11.61 -7.55 0.55
N VAL A 73 11.58 -8.78 1.09
CA VAL A 73 10.46 -9.71 0.89
C VAL A 73 9.17 -9.17 1.48
N LEU A 74 9.21 -8.55 2.66
CA LEU A 74 8.03 -7.99 3.31
C LEU A 74 7.49 -6.79 2.54
N LYS A 75 8.34 -5.84 2.12
CA LYS A 75 7.93 -4.68 1.31
C LYS A 75 7.36 -5.12 -0.04
N LEU A 76 8.01 -6.07 -0.70
CA LEU A 76 7.55 -6.62 -1.98
C LEU A 76 6.23 -7.40 -1.81
N GLY A 77 6.09 -8.16 -0.72
CA GLY A 77 4.85 -8.85 -0.33
C GLY A 77 3.67 -7.91 -0.15
N VAL A 78 3.88 -6.80 0.56
CA VAL A 78 2.89 -5.73 0.71
C VAL A 78 2.51 -5.13 -0.64
N LEU A 79 3.48 -4.79 -1.49
CA LEU A 79 3.22 -4.22 -2.81
C LEU A 79 2.47 -5.19 -3.74
N CYS A 80 2.86 -6.47 -3.76
CA CYS A 80 2.21 -7.50 -4.58
C CYS A 80 0.80 -7.82 -4.09
N SER A 81 0.53 -7.77 -2.78
CA SER A 81 -0.77 -8.04 -2.18
C SER A 81 -1.72 -6.83 -2.16
N HIS A 82 -1.40 -5.79 -2.93
CA HIS A 82 -2.23 -4.60 -3.04
C HIS A 82 -3.61 -4.89 -3.69
N GLN A 83 -4.65 -4.18 -3.24
CA GLN A 83 -6.03 -4.39 -3.71
C GLN A 83 -6.22 -3.90 -5.16
N ALA A 84 -5.72 -2.71 -5.49
CA ALA A 84 -5.63 -2.24 -6.86
C ALA A 84 -4.60 -3.04 -7.67
N GLU A 85 -5.00 -3.44 -8.87
CA GLU A 85 -4.20 -4.26 -9.78
C GLU A 85 -3.09 -3.45 -10.44
N GLU A 86 -3.36 -2.18 -10.72
CA GLU A 86 -2.45 -1.20 -11.31
C GLU A 86 -1.26 -0.84 -10.42
N VAL A 87 -1.38 -1.06 -9.11
CA VAL A 87 -0.29 -0.84 -8.14
C VAL A 87 0.65 -2.05 -8.10
N ARG A 88 0.15 -3.25 -8.45
CA ARG A 88 0.94 -4.47 -8.38
C ARG A 88 1.97 -4.50 -9.53
N PRO A 89 3.23 -4.85 -9.25
CA PRO A 89 4.21 -5.11 -10.31
C PRO A 89 3.81 -6.34 -11.13
N ASP A 90 4.31 -6.44 -12.36
CA ASP A 90 4.23 -7.69 -13.10
C ASP A 90 5.14 -8.76 -12.50
N MET A 91 4.83 -10.04 -12.78
CA MET A 91 5.57 -11.15 -12.20
C MET A 91 7.05 -11.16 -12.61
N ALA A 92 7.38 -10.67 -13.81
CA ALA A 92 8.76 -10.60 -14.28
C ALA A 92 9.59 -9.60 -13.46
N THR A 93 8.98 -8.49 -13.06
CA THR A 93 9.58 -7.46 -12.20
C THR A 93 9.77 -7.97 -10.79
N VAL A 94 8.78 -8.67 -10.23
CA VAL A 94 8.90 -9.31 -8.91
C VAL A 94 10.09 -10.28 -8.88
N VAL A 95 10.25 -11.14 -9.89
CA VAL A 95 11.39 -12.07 -9.97
C VAL A 95 12.71 -11.33 -10.06
N LYS A 96 12.81 -10.28 -10.91
CA LYS A 96 14.03 -9.47 -10.99
C LYS A 96 14.40 -8.82 -9.66
N ILE A 97 13.42 -8.37 -8.89
CA ILE A 97 13.66 -7.80 -7.56
C ILE A 97 14.18 -8.87 -6.60
N LEU A 98 13.57 -10.05 -6.59
CA LEU A 98 14.01 -11.17 -5.74
C LEU A 98 15.40 -11.69 -6.12
N ASP A 99 15.76 -11.66 -7.41
CA ASP A 99 17.09 -12.04 -7.92
C ASP A 99 18.14 -10.94 -7.71
N GLY A 100 17.77 -9.77 -7.17
CA GLY A 100 18.67 -8.62 -6.98
C GLY A 100 19.08 -7.92 -8.28
N VAL A 101 18.36 -8.16 -9.38
CA VAL A 101 18.57 -7.52 -10.69
C VAL A 101 17.90 -6.14 -10.76
N SER A 102 16.90 -5.90 -9.91
CA SER A 102 16.19 -4.63 -9.81
C SER A 102 15.90 -4.29 -8.36
N GLU A 103 15.73 -3.02 -8.06
CA GLU A 103 15.46 -2.54 -6.70
C GLU A 103 13.99 -2.20 -6.54
N LEU A 104 13.50 -2.29 -5.30
CA LEU A 104 12.18 -1.73 -4.96
C LEU A 104 12.23 -0.20 -5.07
N PRO A 105 11.12 0.45 -5.45
CA PRO A 105 11.02 1.90 -5.32
C PRO A 105 11.22 2.36 -3.87
N ASP A 106 11.93 3.47 -3.66
CA ASP A 106 12.17 4.00 -2.30
C ASP A 106 10.87 4.42 -1.60
N ASN A 107 9.85 4.77 -2.37
CA ASN A 107 8.56 5.28 -1.91
C ASN A 107 7.45 4.22 -1.87
N VAL A 108 7.77 2.92 -1.76
CA VAL A 108 6.76 1.84 -1.72
C VAL A 108 5.71 2.06 -0.63
N LEU A 109 6.10 2.57 0.54
CA LEU A 109 5.13 2.85 1.62
C LEU A 109 4.09 3.89 1.19
N ASP A 110 4.51 4.95 0.48
CA ASP A 110 3.60 5.98 -0.02
C ASP A 110 2.69 5.44 -1.13
N ILE A 111 3.23 4.60 -2.02
CA ILE A 111 2.47 3.93 -3.09
C ILE A 111 1.32 3.11 -2.48
N VAL A 112 1.63 2.27 -1.49
CA VAL A 112 0.66 1.40 -0.81
C VAL A 112 -0.35 2.20 0.03
N ARG A 113 0.05 3.38 0.54
CA ARG A 113 -0.83 4.28 1.31
C ARG A 113 -1.81 5.06 0.47
N THR A 114 -1.45 5.42 -0.77
CA THR A 114 -2.26 6.32 -1.60
C THR A 114 -3.69 5.81 -1.77
N GLU A 115 -3.90 4.49 -1.75
CA GLU A 115 -5.25 3.90 -1.78
C GLU A 115 -5.91 3.70 -0.41
N LYS A 116 -5.15 3.56 0.68
CA LYS A 116 -5.72 3.65 2.04
C LYS A 116 -6.41 5.00 2.25
N MET A 117 -5.83 6.08 1.72
CA MET A 117 -6.39 7.43 1.80
C MET A 117 -7.68 7.58 0.97
N GLY A 118 -7.77 6.95 -0.21
CA GLY A 118 -9.01 6.86 -1.00
C GLY A 118 -10.14 6.17 -0.24
N LYS A 119 -9.84 5.04 0.41
CA LYS A 119 -10.81 4.30 1.25
C LYS A 119 -11.21 5.06 2.52
N TRP A 120 -10.27 5.79 3.13
CA TRP A 120 -10.55 6.68 4.27
C TRP A 120 -11.39 7.88 3.83
N TYR A 121 -11.15 8.46 2.66
CA TYR A 121 -11.94 9.57 2.12
C TYR A 121 -13.35 9.12 1.69
N GLU A 122 -13.53 7.90 1.20
CA GLU A 122 -14.87 7.32 0.98
C GLU A 122 -15.59 7.06 2.31
N THR A 123 -14.87 6.57 3.32
CA THR A 123 -15.44 6.22 4.64
C THR A 123 -15.73 7.46 5.50
N TYR A 124 -14.88 8.48 5.49
CA TYR A 124 -15.00 9.70 6.31
C TYR A 124 -15.46 10.94 5.53
N GLY A 125 -15.28 11.00 4.20
CA GLY A 125 -15.84 12.06 3.36
C GLY A 125 -17.38 12.01 3.32
N SER A 126 -17.96 10.81 3.42
CA SER A 126 -19.40 10.64 3.65
C SER A 126 -19.88 11.18 5.01
N VAL A 127 -18.98 11.30 5.99
CA VAL A 127 -19.25 11.81 7.35
C VAL A 127 -18.98 13.31 7.47
N LEU A 128 -18.00 13.84 6.73
CA LEU A 128 -17.56 15.24 6.84
C LEU A 128 -18.16 16.19 5.79
N GLY A 129 -18.95 15.68 4.83
CA GLY A 129 -19.82 16.50 3.97
C GLY A 129 -19.11 17.64 3.21
N THR A 130 -17.86 17.44 2.80
CA THR A 130 -17.10 18.43 2.04
C THR A 130 -17.01 18.01 0.57
N ASP A 131 -17.96 18.48 -0.23
CA ASP A 131 -17.79 18.52 -1.69
C ASP A 131 -16.74 19.60 -2.00
N MET A 132 -15.50 19.20 -2.27
CA MET A 132 -14.51 20.09 -2.85
C MET A 132 -14.36 19.76 -4.33
N THR A 133 -14.97 20.58 -5.17
CA THR A 133 -14.79 20.55 -6.62
C THR A 133 -13.31 20.65 -6.94
N THR A 134 -12.79 19.71 -7.73
CA THR A 134 -11.46 19.80 -8.33
C THR A 134 -11.41 21.02 -9.26
N GLU A 135 -11.05 22.18 -8.73
CA GLU A 135 -10.66 23.32 -9.56
C GLU A 135 -9.21 23.12 -9.99
N SER A 136 -9.07 22.89 -11.29
CA SER A 136 -7.84 22.95 -12.06
C SER A 136 -6.99 24.14 -11.63
N ALA A 137 -5.72 23.88 -11.28
CA ALA A 137 -4.72 24.91 -11.06
C ALA A 137 -4.45 25.66 -12.39
N GLY A 138 -5.31 26.64 -12.70
CA GLY A 138 -5.14 27.62 -13.76
C GLY A 138 -4.43 28.85 -13.22
N ASN A 139 -3.18 29.02 -13.65
CA ASN A 139 -2.33 30.23 -13.65
C ASN A 139 -2.74 31.43 -12.76
N LEU A 140 -1.96 31.66 -11.71
CA LEU A 140 -1.91 32.92 -10.97
C LEU A 140 -1.45 34.06 -11.90
N THR A 141 -2.36 34.96 -12.25
CA THR A 141 -2.02 36.28 -12.76
C THR A 141 -2.47 37.32 -11.74
N ILE A 142 -1.51 37.82 -10.96
CA ILE A 142 -1.69 38.97 -10.09
C ILE A 142 -1.81 40.21 -10.97
N THR A 143 -2.95 40.89 -10.92
CA THR A 143 -3.03 42.34 -11.12
C THR A 143 -4.17 42.92 -10.27
N GLU A 144 -3.82 43.75 -9.29
CA GLU A 144 -4.74 44.66 -8.62
C GLU A 144 -5.15 45.83 -9.55
N ARG A 145 -6.37 46.36 -9.39
CA ARG A 145 -6.60 47.80 -9.14
C ARG A 145 -8.03 48.13 -8.74
N LEU A 146 -8.13 48.98 -7.72
CA LEU A 146 -9.30 49.65 -7.15
C LEU A 146 -10.05 50.56 -8.15
N THR A 147 -11.38 50.65 -8.00
CA THR A 147 -12.27 51.85 -7.99
C THR A 147 -13.72 51.35 -7.83
N SER A 148 -14.45 51.57 -6.72
CA SER A 148 -15.11 52.79 -6.24
C SER A 148 -16.09 53.47 -7.22
N VAL A 149 -17.30 53.75 -6.71
CA VAL A 149 -18.38 54.65 -7.19
C VAL A 149 -19.48 54.05 -8.09
N GLY A 150 -20.63 53.74 -7.46
CA GLY A 150 -21.91 54.45 -7.64
C GLY A 150 -22.72 54.28 -8.93
N ARG A 151 -23.95 53.77 -8.80
CA ARG A 151 -25.16 54.62 -8.84
C ARG A 151 -26.33 53.91 -8.16
#